data_AF-A0A8D8KTN8-F1
#
_entry.id   AF-A0A8D8KTN8-F1
#
_cell.length_a   1.000
_cell.length_b   1.000
_cell.length_c   1.000
_cell.angle_alpha   90.00
_cell.angle_beta   90.00
_cell.angle_gamma   90.00
#
_symmetry.space_group_name_H-M   'P 1'
#
loop_
_entity.id
_entity.type
_entity.pdbx_description
1 polymer ?
#
loop_
_entity_poly.entity_id
_entity_poly.type
_entity_poly.pdbx_seq_one_letter_code
_entity_poly.pdbx_strand_id
1 'polypeptide(L)'
;PSSYEDDYTDEEDPAAFGPGTCRYGGKLYVSAQQIPRDDPCDFCFCFRSDIICLQQSCPPPISGCHEEPISGFCCPRYECPVSMATVLNVTTSTTTTTTTLPPHFLSHAYKGSVTKRGCQIQGKAYQVGETVAATSGPCMRCSCGGDGQMKCEPKACSPEPMLQQMIAVAASRRR
;
A
#
# COMPACT_ATOMS: atom_id res chain seq x y z
N PRO A 1 -65.03 13.20 -30.81
CA PRO A 1 -64.13 14.36 -30.73
C PRO A 1 -62.92 14.01 -29.89
N SER A 2 -61.81 13.82 -30.60
CA SER A 2 -60.46 13.59 -30.12
C SER A 2 -59.86 14.85 -29.46
N SER A 3 -59.08 14.67 -28.41
CA SER A 3 -57.82 15.39 -28.22
C SER A 3 -57.02 14.71 -27.11
N TYR A 4 -56.04 13.91 -27.54
CA TYR A 4 -54.88 13.54 -26.76
C TYR A 4 -54.10 14.80 -26.41
N GLU A 5 -53.67 14.95 -25.17
CA GLU A 5 -52.44 15.68 -24.83
C GLU A 5 -51.70 14.85 -23.77
N ASP A 6 -50.88 13.93 -24.28
CA ASP A 6 -49.73 13.37 -23.58
C ASP A 6 -48.73 14.51 -23.39
N ASP A 7 -48.64 15.06 -22.18
CA ASP A 7 -47.53 15.95 -21.79
C ASP A 7 -46.55 15.13 -20.95
N TYR A 8 -45.70 14.36 -21.64
CA TYR A 8 -44.45 13.85 -21.09
C TYR A 8 -43.43 14.98 -21.13
N THR A 9 -43.49 15.90 -20.17
CA THR A 9 -42.31 16.69 -19.81
C THR A 9 -41.48 15.87 -18.83
N ASP A 10 -40.63 15.00 -19.38
CA ASP A 10 -39.42 14.51 -18.69
C ASP A 10 -38.45 15.69 -18.60
N GLU A 11 -38.80 16.70 -17.80
CA GLU A 11 -37.81 17.64 -17.32
C GLU A 11 -37.01 16.88 -16.25
N GLU A 12 -35.91 16.26 -16.66
CA GLU A 12 -34.84 15.83 -15.75
C GLU A 12 -34.35 17.07 -15.00
N ASP A 13 -35.06 17.45 -13.94
CA ASP A 13 -34.71 18.58 -13.08
C ASP A 13 -33.27 18.38 -12.59
N PRO A 14 -32.31 19.23 -13.03
CA PRO A 14 -30.93 19.15 -12.56
C PRO A 14 -30.81 19.33 -11.04
N ALA A 15 -31.87 19.78 -10.36
CA ALA A 15 -31.96 19.96 -8.92
C ALA A 15 -32.54 18.75 -8.14
N ALA A 16 -33.01 17.69 -8.81
CA ALA A 16 -33.54 16.49 -8.13
C ALA A 16 -32.45 15.65 -7.43
N PHE A 17 -31.19 15.87 -7.80
CA PHE A 17 -30.03 15.22 -7.20
C PHE A 17 -29.48 16.15 -6.11
N GLY A 18 -29.81 15.86 -4.85
CA GLY A 18 -29.59 16.78 -3.72
C GLY A 18 -28.23 17.51 -3.72
N PRO A 19 -28.18 18.75 -3.19
CA PRO A 19 -27.01 19.61 -3.28
C PRO A 19 -25.76 18.91 -2.72
N GLY A 20 -24.68 18.89 -3.49
CA GLY A 20 -23.41 18.27 -3.09
C GLY A 20 -23.20 16.83 -3.55
N THR A 21 -24.03 16.30 -4.46
CA THR A 21 -23.81 15.01 -5.14
C THR A 21 -22.97 15.17 -6.41
N CYS A 22 -22.24 14.12 -6.80
CA CYS A 22 -21.44 14.04 -8.02
C CYS A 22 -22.01 12.97 -8.95
N ARG A 23 -21.90 13.17 -10.28
CA ARG A 23 -22.31 12.21 -11.30
C ARG A 23 -21.09 11.62 -12.01
N TYR A 24 -20.96 10.30 -12.04
CA TYR A 24 -19.89 9.59 -12.74
C TYR A 24 -20.41 8.27 -13.32
N GLY A 25 -20.14 8.01 -14.61
CA GLY A 25 -20.56 6.76 -15.28
C GLY A 25 -22.08 6.50 -15.22
N GLY A 26 -22.90 7.55 -15.26
CA GLY A 26 -24.35 7.45 -15.13
C GLY A 26 -24.86 7.17 -13.70
N LYS A 27 -23.97 7.06 -12.71
CA LYS A 27 -24.30 6.85 -11.29
C LYS A 27 -24.11 8.12 -10.49
N LEU A 28 -24.86 8.25 -9.39
CA LEU A 28 -24.76 9.34 -8.43
C LEU A 28 -23.97 8.91 -7.21
N TYR A 29 -23.10 9.81 -6.75
CA TYR A 29 -22.25 9.63 -5.59
C TYR A 29 -22.51 10.77 -4.61
N VAL A 30 -22.72 10.44 -3.33
CA VAL A 30 -22.87 11.46 -2.27
C VAL A 30 -21.51 12.01 -1.86
N SER A 31 -21.47 13.20 -1.26
CA SER A 31 -20.22 13.76 -0.74
C SER A 31 -19.53 12.79 0.23
N ALA A 32 -18.19 12.74 0.14
CA ALA A 32 -17.29 11.79 0.80
C ALA A 32 -17.36 10.32 0.32
N GLN A 33 -18.20 10.00 -0.68
CA GLN A 33 -18.24 8.65 -1.25
C GLN A 33 -17.10 8.43 -2.25
N GLN A 34 -16.46 7.26 -2.18
CA GLN A 34 -15.45 6.84 -3.14
C GLN A 34 -16.10 6.50 -4.50
N ILE A 35 -15.46 6.95 -5.58
CA ILE A 35 -15.85 6.70 -6.95
C ILE A 35 -14.89 5.65 -7.54
N PRO A 36 -15.38 4.46 -7.93
CA PRO A 36 -14.56 3.42 -8.54
C PRO A 36 -13.89 3.87 -9.85
N ARG A 37 -12.66 3.41 -10.07
CA ARG A 37 -11.84 3.70 -11.24
C ARG A 37 -11.25 2.41 -11.79
N ASP A 38 -10.94 2.42 -13.08
CA ASP A 38 -10.31 1.28 -13.75
C ASP A 38 -8.84 1.14 -13.35
N ASP A 39 -8.15 2.27 -13.15
CA ASP A 39 -6.79 2.32 -12.62
C ASP A 39 -6.82 2.22 -11.08
N PRO A 40 -6.23 1.15 -10.48
CA PRO A 40 -6.17 1.00 -9.02
C PRO A 40 -5.29 2.05 -8.32
N CYS A 41 -4.50 2.84 -9.06
CA CYS A 41 -3.75 3.97 -8.53
C CYS A 41 -4.59 5.26 -8.42
N ASP A 42 -5.77 5.33 -9.05
CA ASP A 42 -6.65 6.49 -9.00
C ASP A 42 -7.67 6.36 -7.86
N PHE A 43 -7.52 7.19 -6.82
CA PHE A 43 -8.44 7.26 -5.70
C PHE A 43 -9.31 8.51 -5.83
N CYS A 44 -10.50 8.34 -6.41
CA CYS A 44 -11.46 9.43 -6.57
C CYS A 44 -12.55 9.38 -5.50
N PHE A 45 -12.97 10.56 -5.02
CA PHE A 45 -14.13 10.69 -4.16
C PHE A 45 -14.93 11.94 -4.53
N CYS A 46 -16.23 11.88 -4.26
CA CYS A 46 -17.10 13.03 -4.43
C CYS A 46 -16.93 13.99 -3.27
N PHE A 47 -16.81 15.29 -3.53
CA PHE A 47 -16.77 16.33 -2.51
C PHE A 47 -17.53 17.56 -2.97
N ARG A 48 -18.71 17.81 -2.39
CA ARG A 48 -19.56 18.98 -2.70
C ARG A 48 -19.76 19.22 -4.21
N SER A 49 -20.15 18.18 -4.92
CA SER A 49 -20.36 18.19 -6.38
C SER A 49 -19.09 18.23 -7.25
N ASP A 50 -17.90 18.29 -6.65
CA ASP A 50 -16.64 18.11 -7.36
C ASP A 50 -16.11 16.68 -7.19
N ILE A 51 -15.63 16.09 -8.28
CA ILE A 51 -14.89 14.83 -8.23
C ILE A 51 -13.42 15.16 -8.02
N ILE A 52 -12.88 14.77 -6.87
CA ILE A 52 -11.48 14.95 -6.52
C ILE A 52 -10.78 13.60 -6.59
N CYS A 53 -9.70 13.52 -7.37
CA CYS A 53 -8.89 12.32 -7.52
C CYS A 53 -7.50 12.52 -6.94
N LEU A 54 -7.02 11.52 -6.23
CA LEU A 54 -5.66 11.38 -5.76
C LEU A 54 -5.01 10.21 -6.49
N GLN A 55 -3.93 10.46 -7.21
CA GLN A 55 -3.15 9.41 -7.85
C GLN A 55 -2.03 8.95 -6.91
N GLN A 56 -1.97 7.66 -6.62
CA GLN A 56 -0.87 7.07 -5.87
C GLN A 56 0.31 6.79 -6.79
N SER A 57 1.50 7.26 -6.39
CA SER A 57 2.75 6.90 -7.03
C SER A 57 3.35 5.66 -6.38
N CYS A 58 3.77 4.69 -7.18
CA CYS A 58 4.51 3.54 -6.67
C CYS A 58 5.98 3.89 -6.40
N PRO A 59 6.63 3.22 -5.44
CA PRO A 59 8.06 3.35 -5.23
C PRO A 59 8.80 3.06 -6.54
N PRO A 60 9.85 3.83 -6.89
CA PRO A 60 10.63 3.56 -8.08
C PRO A 60 11.23 2.15 -8.04
N PRO A 61 11.46 1.53 -9.21
CA PRO A 61 12.08 0.20 -9.27
C PRO A 61 13.37 0.15 -8.47
N ILE A 62 13.44 -0.78 -7.52
CA ILE A 62 14.60 -0.94 -6.67
C ILE A 62 15.68 -1.65 -7.51
N SER A 63 16.87 -1.05 -7.59
CA SER A 63 17.97 -1.58 -8.41
C SER A 63 18.28 -3.04 -8.06
N GLY A 64 18.26 -3.91 -9.07
CA GLY A 64 18.54 -5.34 -8.91
C GLY A 64 17.35 -6.18 -8.44
N CYS A 65 16.19 -5.58 -8.20
CA CYS A 65 14.98 -6.32 -7.85
C CYS A 65 14.16 -6.70 -9.10
N HIS A 66 13.45 -7.81 -9.00
CA HIS A 66 12.46 -8.24 -9.97
C HIS A 66 11.10 -7.65 -9.62
N GLU A 67 10.44 -7.00 -10.57
CA GLU A 67 9.09 -6.46 -10.42
C GLU A 67 8.05 -7.34 -11.10
N GLU A 68 6.90 -7.51 -10.45
CA GLU A 68 5.77 -8.25 -11.00
C GLU A 68 4.46 -7.47 -10.77
N PRO A 69 3.78 -7.01 -11.84
CA PRO A 69 2.47 -6.36 -11.74
C PRO A 69 1.41 -7.29 -11.15
N ILE A 70 0.54 -6.76 -10.29
CA ILE A 70 -0.57 -7.52 -9.69
C ILE A 70 -1.89 -6.85 -10.04
N SER A 71 -2.81 -7.62 -10.62
CA SER A 71 -4.14 -7.13 -10.97
C SER A 71 -4.91 -6.63 -9.74
N GLY A 72 -5.44 -5.41 -9.82
CA GLY A 72 -6.24 -4.80 -8.74
C GLY A 72 -5.43 -4.11 -7.65
N PHE A 73 -4.10 -4.11 -7.74
CA PHE A 73 -3.22 -3.33 -6.86
C PHE A 73 -2.56 -2.21 -7.65
N CYS A 74 -2.43 -1.04 -7.05
CA CYS A 74 -1.71 0.08 -7.66
C CYS A 74 -0.25 -0.27 -7.91
N CYS A 75 0.41 -0.91 -6.93
CA CYS A 75 1.85 -1.17 -6.99
C CYS A 75 2.19 -2.63 -7.26
N PRO A 76 3.29 -2.89 -7.98
CA PRO A 76 3.75 -4.24 -8.24
C PRO A 76 4.37 -4.85 -6.98
N ARG A 77 4.54 -6.16 -7.02
CA ARG A 77 5.37 -6.92 -6.08
C ARG A 77 6.83 -6.83 -6.48
N TYR A 78 7.70 -6.71 -5.49
CA TYR A 78 9.15 -6.70 -5.72
C TYR A 78 9.83 -7.87 -5.00
N GLU A 79 10.74 -8.54 -5.70
CA GLU A 79 11.64 -9.54 -5.15
C GLU A 79 13.08 -9.06 -5.31
N CYS A 80 13.72 -8.74 -4.18
CA CYS A 80 15.00 -8.08 -4.13
C CYS A 80 16.10 -9.03 -3.63
N PRO A 81 17.13 -9.33 -4.44
CA PRO A 81 18.29 -10.06 -3.96
C PRO A 81 19.06 -9.17 -2.98
N VAL A 82 19.21 -9.64 -1.75
CA VAL A 82 19.97 -8.96 -0.71
C VAL A 82 21.04 -9.90 -0.14
N SER A 83 22.06 -9.34 0.48
CA SER A 83 23.09 -10.16 1.12
C SER A 83 22.47 -11.00 2.24
N MET A 84 22.90 -12.25 2.40
CA MET A 84 22.45 -13.05 3.54
C MET A 84 23.05 -12.53 4.84
N ALA A 85 22.23 -12.44 5.89
CA ALA A 85 22.72 -12.14 7.22
C ALA A 85 23.51 -13.33 7.79
N THR A 86 24.48 -12.98 8.63
CA THR A 86 25.25 -13.98 9.37
C THR A 86 24.57 -14.19 10.72
N VAL A 87 24.20 -15.43 11.04
CA VAL A 87 23.53 -15.78 12.29
C VAL A 87 24.34 -16.79 13.08
N LEU A 88 24.34 -16.64 14.40
CA LEU A 88 24.99 -17.55 15.34
C LEU A 88 23.95 -18.47 15.98
N ASN A 89 24.18 -19.78 15.88
CA ASN A 89 23.35 -20.80 16.52
C ASN A 89 23.92 -21.11 17.90
N VAL A 90 23.39 -20.44 18.93
CA VAL A 90 23.80 -20.68 20.31
C VAL A 90 23.03 -21.88 20.85
N THR A 91 23.74 -22.98 21.12
CA THR A 91 23.19 -24.18 21.74
C THR A 91 23.54 -24.17 23.22
N THR A 92 22.58 -23.81 24.07
CA THR A 92 22.68 -23.95 25.53
C THR A 92 22.05 -25.30 25.91
N SER A 93 22.41 -25.91 27.04
CA SER A 93 22.05 -27.30 27.45
C SER A 93 20.57 -27.72 27.36
N THR A 94 19.65 -26.80 27.08
CA THR A 94 18.21 -27.04 26.90
C THR A 94 17.55 -26.19 25.79
N THR A 95 18.27 -25.32 25.07
CA THR A 95 17.64 -24.41 24.08
C THR A 95 18.60 -23.99 22.97
N THR A 96 18.14 -24.08 21.73
CA THR A 96 18.84 -23.53 20.55
C THR A 96 18.25 -22.16 20.24
N THR A 97 19.05 -21.09 20.35
CA THR A 97 18.65 -19.72 19.98
C THR A 97 19.49 -19.25 18.80
N THR A 98 18.83 -18.62 17.81
CA THR A 98 19.51 -18.04 16.64
C THR A 98 19.59 -16.53 16.85
N THR A 99 20.80 -15.98 16.87
CA THR A 99 21.03 -14.53 17.02
C THR A 99 21.71 -13.95 15.77
N THR A 100 21.26 -12.80 15.29
CA THR A 100 21.82 -12.10 14.12
C THR A 100 23.09 -11.34 14.51
N LEU A 101 24.17 -11.55 13.75
CA LEU A 101 25.46 -10.90 14.00
C LEU A 101 25.62 -9.61 13.17
N PRO A 102 26.34 -8.59 13.68
CA PRO A 102 26.66 -7.39 12.91
C PRO A 102 27.64 -7.68 11.75
N PRO A 103 27.65 -6.84 10.69
CA PRO A 103 28.41 -7.07 9.45
C PRO A 103 29.94 -7.09 9.60
N HIS A 104 30.48 -6.65 10.75
CA HIS A 104 31.92 -6.55 10.99
C HIS A 104 32.52 -7.72 11.79
N PHE A 105 31.71 -8.70 12.21
CA PHE A 105 32.21 -9.81 13.03
C PHE A 105 32.66 -11.00 12.19
N LEU A 106 33.91 -11.42 12.40
CA LEU A 106 34.56 -12.52 11.68
C LEU A 106 34.03 -13.88 12.16
N SER A 107 33.59 -14.70 11.20
CA SER A 107 33.08 -16.07 11.41
C SER A 107 34.04 -17.00 12.18
N HIS A 108 35.35 -16.72 12.10
CA HIS A 108 36.41 -17.50 12.77
C HIS A 108 36.33 -17.46 14.31
N ALA A 109 35.67 -16.46 14.90
CA ALA A 109 35.54 -16.34 16.36
C ALA A 109 34.63 -17.41 16.99
N TYR A 110 33.76 -18.05 16.20
CA TYR A 110 32.65 -18.87 16.72
C TYR A 110 32.70 -20.35 16.31
N LYS A 111 33.89 -20.87 15.96
CA LYS A 111 34.16 -22.31 15.88
C LYS A 111 33.13 -23.12 15.06
N GLY A 112 32.57 -22.52 14.00
CA GLY A 112 31.62 -23.16 13.09
C GLY A 112 30.12 -23.11 13.49
N SER A 113 29.76 -22.43 14.58
CA SER A 113 28.34 -22.21 15.00
C SER A 113 27.60 -21.16 14.13
N VAL A 114 28.28 -20.60 13.13
CA VAL A 114 27.79 -19.52 12.29
C VAL A 114 27.16 -20.07 11.01
N THR A 115 25.92 -19.66 10.72
CA THR A 115 25.23 -19.99 9.46
C THR A 115 24.81 -18.73 8.73
N LYS A 116 24.71 -18.77 7.40
CA LYS A 116 24.17 -17.66 6.59
C LYS A 116 22.68 -17.88 6.38
N ARG A 117 21.85 -17.11 7.08
CA ARG A 117 20.37 -17.14 7.00
C ARG A 117 19.81 -15.76 7.31
N GLY A 118 18.64 -15.46 6.74
CA GLY A 118 18.03 -14.13 6.84
C GLY A 118 18.69 -13.12 5.90
N CYS A 119 18.44 -11.84 6.14
CA CYS A 119 18.73 -10.78 5.17
C CYS A 119 19.55 -9.67 5.81
N GLN A 120 20.53 -9.18 5.08
CA GLN A 120 21.35 -8.04 5.45
C GLN A 120 20.98 -6.90 4.50
N ILE A 121 20.24 -5.91 5.01
CA ILE A 121 19.62 -4.82 4.25
C ILE A 121 20.12 -3.50 4.84
N GLN A 122 20.78 -2.67 4.03
CA GLN A 122 21.36 -1.39 4.46
C GLN A 122 22.24 -1.49 5.73
N GLY A 123 23.02 -2.57 5.87
CA GLY A 123 23.89 -2.79 7.03
C GLY A 123 23.18 -3.33 8.28
N LYS A 124 21.85 -3.51 8.24
CA LYS A 124 21.05 -4.11 9.31
C LYS A 124 20.70 -5.56 8.97
N ALA A 125 20.84 -6.43 9.96
CA ALA A 125 20.49 -7.84 9.84
C ALA A 125 19.03 -8.08 10.26
N TYR A 126 18.29 -8.82 9.44
CA TYR A 126 16.88 -9.16 9.60
C TYR A 126 16.72 -10.68 9.65
N GLN A 127 15.87 -11.15 10.56
CA GLN A 127 15.51 -12.56 10.66
C GLN A 127 14.54 -12.95 9.55
N VAL A 128 14.48 -14.26 9.24
CA VAL A 128 13.53 -14.78 8.25
C VAL A 128 12.09 -14.51 8.72
N GLY A 129 11.28 -13.92 7.87
CA GLY A 129 9.92 -13.47 8.17
C GLY A 129 9.83 -12.10 8.85
N GLU A 130 10.96 -11.50 9.23
CA GLU A 130 10.97 -10.16 9.83
C GLU A 130 10.55 -9.11 8.80
N THR A 131 9.73 -8.16 9.24
CA THR A 131 9.28 -7.04 8.41
C THR A 131 10.33 -5.93 8.40
N VAL A 132 10.70 -5.50 7.20
CA VAL A 132 11.72 -4.47 6.98
C VAL A 132 11.05 -3.11 7.01
N ALA A 133 10.90 -2.54 8.22
CA ALA A 133 10.17 -1.28 8.41
C ALA A 133 10.76 -0.10 7.59
N ALA A 134 12.07 -0.07 7.37
CA ALA A 134 12.75 0.99 6.63
C ALA A 134 12.35 1.07 5.14
N THR A 135 11.93 -0.05 4.55
CA THR A 135 11.45 -0.14 3.16
C THR A 135 9.96 -0.45 3.06
N SER A 136 9.29 -0.64 4.21
CA SER A 136 7.84 -0.81 4.27
C SER A 136 7.16 0.55 4.45
N GLY A 137 5.93 0.65 3.94
CA GLY A 137 5.10 1.84 4.06
C GLY A 137 3.63 1.48 4.30
N PRO A 138 2.72 2.46 4.20
CA PRO A 138 1.28 2.23 4.38
C PRO A 138 0.70 1.28 3.32
N CYS A 139 1.29 1.31 2.12
CA CYS A 139 0.83 0.64 0.91
C CYS A 139 1.67 -0.56 0.48
N MET A 140 2.81 -0.78 1.13
CA MET A 140 3.80 -1.79 0.75
C MET A 140 4.40 -2.40 1.99
N ARG A 141 4.54 -3.73 2.03
CA ARG A 141 5.20 -4.43 3.13
C ARG A 141 6.34 -5.26 2.60
N CYS A 142 7.55 -4.96 3.07
CA CYS A 142 8.74 -5.74 2.78
C CYS A 142 9.08 -6.70 3.92
N SER A 143 9.48 -7.92 3.59
CA SER A 143 9.87 -8.96 4.55
C SER A 143 11.10 -9.72 4.07
N CYS A 144 11.85 -10.28 5.02
CA CYS A 144 13.04 -11.05 4.73
C CYS A 144 12.73 -12.54 4.46
N GLY A 145 13.19 -13.06 3.32
CA GLY A 145 13.17 -14.48 2.96
C GLY A 145 14.35 -15.27 3.52
N GLY A 146 14.20 -16.60 3.53
CA GLY A 146 15.21 -17.53 4.09
C GLY A 146 16.49 -17.69 3.26
N ASP A 147 16.41 -17.29 2.00
CA ASP A 147 17.40 -17.43 0.93
C ASP A 147 18.11 -16.12 0.60
N GLY A 148 17.92 -15.07 1.42
CA GLY A 148 18.44 -13.73 1.13
C GLY A 148 17.62 -12.99 0.08
N GLN A 149 16.37 -13.40 -0.19
CA GLN A 149 15.44 -12.62 -0.99
C GLN A 149 14.56 -11.76 -0.09
N MET A 150 14.62 -10.44 -0.21
CA MET A 150 13.64 -9.54 0.40
C MET A 150 12.41 -9.48 -0.50
N LYS A 151 11.22 -9.76 0.06
CA LYS A 151 9.94 -9.76 -0.66
C LYS A 151 9.09 -8.58 -0.22
N CYS A 152 8.71 -7.73 -1.16
CA CYS A 152 7.85 -6.57 -0.93
C CYS A 152 6.51 -6.78 -1.61
N GLU A 153 5.46 -6.90 -0.82
CA GLU A 153 4.10 -7.13 -1.28
C GLU A 153 3.27 -5.84 -1.19
N PRO A 154 2.51 -5.49 -2.24
CA PRO A 154 1.56 -4.39 -2.18
C PRO A 154 0.40 -4.73 -1.25
N LYS A 155 -0.12 -3.72 -0.59
CA LYS A 155 -1.29 -3.80 0.27
C LYS A 155 -2.38 -2.88 -0.27
N ALA A 156 -3.63 -3.23 0.00
CA ALA A 156 -4.75 -2.34 -0.26
C ALA A 156 -4.57 -1.07 0.57
N CYS A 157 -4.36 0.05 -0.11
CA CYS A 157 -4.30 1.36 0.51
C CYS A 157 -5.72 1.89 0.60
N SER A 158 -6.19 2.27 1.79
CA SER A 158 -7.40 3.08 1.89
C SER A 158 -7.02 4.57 1.94
N PRO A 159 -7.76 5.45 1.22
CA PRO A 159 -7.57 6.89 1.30
C PRO A 159 -8.20 7.52 2.55
N GLU A 160 -8.84 6.74 3.44
CA GLU A 160 -9.46 7.23 4.68
C GLU A 160 -8.60 8.19 5.51
N PRO A 161 -7.31 7.92 5.78
CA PRO A 161 -6.52 8.84 6.59
C PRO A 161 -6.38 10.22 5.94
N MET A 162 -6.31 10.30 4.61
CA MET A 162 -6.22 11.59 3.91
C MET A 162 -7.57 12.29 3.83
N LEU A 163 -8.65 11.54 3.55
CA LEU A 163 -10.01 12.09 3.53
C LEU A 163 -10.39 12.66 4.91
N GLN A 164 -10.07 11.95 5.99
CA GLN A 164 -10.31 12.42 7.36
C GLN A 164 -9.50 13.68 7.68
N GLN A 165 -8.27 13.79 7.17
CA GLN A 165 -7.45 14.99 7.33
C GLN A 165 -8.00 16.18 6.52
N MET A 166 -8.47 15.95 5.29
CA MET A 166 -9.12 17.00 4.48
C MET A 166 -10.41 17.50 5.14
N ILE A 167 -11.21 16.60 5.73
CA ILE A 167 -12.41 16.97 6.51
C ILE A 167 -12.03 17.83 7.72
N ALA A 168 -10.98 17.44 8.47
CA ALA A 168 -10.51 18.20 9.63
C ALA A 168 -10.02 19.61 9.26
N VAL A 169 -9.28 19.75 8.15
CA VAL A 169 -8.80 21.06 7.65
C VAL A 169 -9.96 21.92 7.14
N ALA A 170 -10.94 21.33 6.45
CA ALA A 170 -12.13 22.06 6.00
C ALA A 170 -12.99 22.53 7.19
N ALA A 171 -13.06 21.75 8.28
CA ALA A 171 -13.75 22.13 9.50
C ALA A 171 -13.05 23.25 10.27
N SER A 172 -11.71 23.27 10.29
CA SER A 172 -10.95 24.33 10.97
C SER A 172 -11.02 25.68 10.25
N ARG A 173 -11.12 25.69 8.91
CA ARG A 173 -11.32 26.93 8.11
C ARG A 173 -12.72 27.54 8.23
N ARG A 174 -13.68 26.82 8.83
CA ARG A 174 -15.05 27.30 9.08
C ARG A 174 -15.24 27.85 10.50
N ARG A 175 -14.20 27.84 11.34
CA ARG A 175 -14.19 28.44 12.68
C ARG A 175 -13.47 29.78 12.69
#